data_AF-A0A1F2V7D5-F1
#
_entry.id   AF-A0A1F2V7D5-F1
#
_cell.length_a   1.000
_cell.length_b   1.000
_cell.length_c   1.000
_cell.angle_alpha   90.00
_cell.angle_beta   90.00
_cell.angle_gamma   90.00
#
_symmetry.space_group_name_H-M   'P 1'
#
loop_
_entity.id
_entity.type
_entity.pdbx_description
1 polymer ?
#
loop_
_entity_poly.entity_id
_entity_poly.type
_entity_poly.pdbx_seq_one_letter_code
_entity_poly.pdbx_strand_id
1 'polypeptide(L)'
;MHGQGPSFDTIVRHGTVIDGSGNPRYDADIGIRNGFIVAIGDLGAATAPVQIEARGLVVAPGFINIHSHASPDALPTAVNMLTQGVTTEIFNADGNGPLDVRRQMETLAAAGLAVNIGGYIGFNAAWQTVVGNADRRPGPEEIERMRALIAEGLAQGAWGVSAGLDYKPGYFARTEEVIRVVDVARPWRTNFTNHDRITPESNYSSRVGVNETVAIGQKAGLVPVVTHMKAQGLEQGTAGAILASMQQATRRGSYTAADAYPYLAGQSGLGALIIPGWAQEGGREAMLTRFADPAQRARIITESEQAMAARFGGPQGVYLPRTQQELTDVMREMNAGAGETILRIIEKGDPGAILRFGIEADLVKILQDPVTSMACDCGASTATRVHPRFYGSFPRVLGRYVREQRIMTWEQAIRKSSALPAATIGLVDRGLIAAGMRADITVFDPNTVIDRATYESPALPSEGIRHVLVNGKVALRDGTATGDKGGVALSRTTNMPSRPTADGNRTLSVKGTASGRRVDINLSQRAGAREATGTLRIDGVEGITRLGVLQITDEWASITAATAGKTVAVTVDLRDPSNAGRPTMVVNVESEQTLMINTLPRNAVTIRR
;
A
#
# COMPACT_ATOMS: atom_id res chain seq x y z
N MET A 1 -39.51 11.60 -31.45
CA MET A 1 -39.06 11.53 -30.04
C MET A 1 -37.60 11.09 -30.05
N HIS A 2 -36.65 12.02 -29.96
CA HIS A 2 -35.25 11.67 -29.75
C HIS A 2 -35.11 11.24 -28.30
N GLY A 3 -35.10 9.92 -28.04
CA GLY A 3 -34.85 9.40 -26.70
C GLY A 3 -33.48 9.91 -26.24
N GLN A 4 -33.44 10.65 -25.14
CA GLN A 4 -32.19 10.99 -24.50
C GLN A 4 -31.49 9.67 -24.12
N GLY A 5 -30.26 9.47 -24.58
CA GLY A 5 -29.46 8.29 -24.25
C GLY A 5 -29.24 8.15 -22.74
N PRO A 6 -28.71 7.00 -22.28
CA PRO A 6 -28.50 6.75 -20.86
C PRO A 6 -27.63 7.85 -20.23
N SER A 7 -27.99 8.28 -19.01
CA SER A 7 -27.29 9.36 -18.31
C SER A 7 -25.93 8.91 -17.78
N PHE A 8 -25.73 7.62 -17.54
CA PHE A 8 -24.51 7.03 -16.98
C PHE A 8 -24.21 5.68 -17.64
N ASP A 9 -22.97 5.20 -17.52
CA ASP A 9 -22.59 3.85 -17.96
C ASP A 9 -23.01 2.80 -16.92
N THR A 10 -22.80 3.16 -15.65
CA THR A 10 -23.18 2.34 -14.50
C THR A 10 -23.84 3.19 -13.43
N ILE A 11 -24.90 2.67 -12.79
CA ILE A 11 -25.43 3.22 -11.54
C ILE A 11 -25.36 2.15 -10.45
N VAL A 12 -24.75 2.46 -9.31
CA VAL A 12 -24.91 1.69 -8.07
C VAL A 12 -26.08 2.29 -7.30
N ARG A 13 -27.12 1.51 -7.02
CA ARG A 13 -28.39 2.00 -6.45
C ARG A 13 -28.56 1.60 -4.99
N HIS A 14 -29.19 2.49 -4.22
CA HIS A 14 -29.74 2.24 -2.88
C HIS A 14 -28.74 1.71 -1.84
N GLY A 15 -27.46 2.03 -2.00
CA GLY A 15 -26.41 1.59 -1.10
C GLY A 15 -26.22 2.52 0.10
N THR A 16 -25.75 1.95 1.21
CA THR A 16 -25.22 2.75 2.32
C THR A 16 -23.75 3.05 2.05
N VAL A 17 -23.45 4.27 1.65
CA VAL A 17 -22.12 4.74 1.27
C VAL A 17 -21.25 5.01 2.50
N ILE A 18 -20.06 4.39 2.52
CA ILE A 18 -18.94 4.76 3.39
C ILE A 18 -17.83 5.26 2.48
N ASP A 19 -17.69 6.57 2.36
CA ASP A 19 -16.92 7.20 1.28
C ASP A 19 -15.38 7.14 1.44
N GLY A 20 -14.87 6.52 2.50
CA GLY A 20 -13.44 6.40 2.82
C GLY A 20 -12.84 7.60 3.56
N SER A 21 -13.56 8.72 3.71
CA SER A 21 -13.06 9.92 4.41
C SER A 21 -12.96 9.74 5.93
N GLY A 22 -13.65 8.76 6.49
CA GLY A 22 -13.87 8.61 7.94
C GLY A 22 -15.10 9.36 8.45
N ASN A 23 -15.83 10.07 7.58
CA ASN A 23 -17.10 10.70 7.92
C ASN A 23 -18.23 9.67 8.09
N PRO A 24 -19.33 10.02 8.79
CA PRO A 24 -20.48 9.15 8.94
C PRO A 24 -21.07 8.68 7.60
N ARG A 25 -21.45 7.40 7.54
CA ARG A 25 -22.12 6.77 6.40
C ARG A 25 -23.46 7.42 6.02
N TYR A 26 -23.91 7.21 4.79
CA TYR A 26 -25.14 7.79 4.26
C TYR A 26 -25.71 7.01 3.08
N ASP A 27 -27.01 7.10 2.84
CA ASP A 27 -27.62 6.45 1.68
C ASP A 27 -27.53 7.34 0.44
N ALA A 28 -27.11 6.74 -0.68
CA ALA A 28 -27.05 7.39 -1.98
C ALA A 28 -26.92 6.38 -3.13
N ASP A 29 -27.34 6.79 -4.32
CA ASP A 29 -26.93 6.19 -5.57
C ASP A 29 -25.60 6.80 -6.04
N ILE A 30 -24.83 6.05 -6.82
CA ILE A 30 -23.57 6.50 -7.43
C ILE A 30 -23.65 6.32 -8.95
N GLY A 31 -23.57 7.43 -9.67
CA GLY A 31 -23.53 7.48 -11.13
C GLY A 31 -22.10 7.51 -11.63
N ILE A 32 -21.78 6.56 -12.53
CA ILE A 32 -20.45 6.35 -13.10
C ILE A 32 -20.49 6.62 -14.59
N ARG A 33 -19.50 7.37 -15.09
CA ARG A 33 -19.30 7.61 -16.52
C ARG A 33 -17.81 7.57 -16.85
N ASN A 34 -17.45 6.88 -17.93
CA ASN A 34 -16.09 6.70 -18.42
C ASN A 34 -15.09 6.21 -17.34
N GLY A 35 -15.58 5.39 -16.41
CA GLY A 35 -14.77 4.87 -15.30
C GLY A 35 -14.51 5.88 -14.18
N PHE A 36 -15.29 6.96 -14.09
CA PHE A 36 -15.25 7.94 -13.00
C PHE A 36 -16.60 8.09 -12.31
N ILE A 37 -16.55 8.43 -11.02
CA ILE A 37 -17.71 8.84 -10.23
C ILE A 37 -18.07 10.28 -10.61
N VAL A 38 -19.26 10.48 -11.18
CA VAL A 38 -19.69 11.80 -11.67
C VAL A 38 -20.90 12.34 -10.91
N ALA A 39 -21.67 11.48 -10.25
CA ALA A 39 -22.81 11.86 -9.43
C ALA A 39 -22.97 10.96 -8.20
N ILE A 40 -23.38 11.55 -7.08
CA ILE A 40 -23.69 10.87 -5.81
C ILE A 40 -24.94 11.53 -5.21
N GLY A 41 -26.00 10.76 -4.96
CA GLY A 41 -27.25 11.30 -4.42
C GLY A 41 -28.45 10.47 -4.87
N ASP A 42 -29.62 11.10 -4.99
CA ASP A 42 -30.80 10.45 -5.57
C ASP A 42 -30.69 10.45 -7.12
N LEU A 43 -30.59 9.26 -7.72
CA LEU A 43 -30.52 9.06 -9.16
C LEU A 43 -31.72 8.23 -9.66
N GLY A 44 -32.87 8.28 -8.97
CA GLY A 44 -34.06 7.49 -9.29
C GLY A 44 -34.61 7.72 -10.70
N ALA A 45 -34.48 8.95 -11.25
CA ALA A 45 -34.90 9.29 -12.61
C ALA A 45 -33.83 9.00 -13.69
N ALA A 46 -32.59 8.73 -13.29
CA ALA A 46 -31.50 8.50 -14.22
C ALA A 46 -31.47 7.04 -14.70
N THR A 47 -30.95 6.82 -15.90
CA THR A 47 -30.81 5.49 -16.51
C THR A 47 -29.35 5.18 -16.84
N ALA A 48 -29.01 3.89 -16.78
CA ALA A 48 -27.72 3.35 -17.18
C ALA A 48 -27.92 1.92 -17.71
N PRO A 49 -27.09 1.47 -18.67
CA PRO A 49 -27.13 0.10 -19.16
C PRO A 49 -26.69 -0.90 -18.09
N VAL A 50 -25.78 -0.52 -17.19
CA VAL A 50 -25.39 -1.34 -16.03
C VAL A 50 -26.02 -0.75 -14.76
N GLN A 51 -26.76 -1.58 -14.03
CA GLN A 51 -27.31 -1.23 -12.73
C GLN A 51 -26.89 -2.28 -11.70
N ILE A 52 -26.40 -1.80 -10.56
CA ILE A 52 -25.97 -2.62 -9.42
C ILE A 52 -26.88 -2.27 -8.25
N GLU A 53 -27.68 -3.24 -7.80
CA GLU A 53 -28.54 -3.05 -6.64
C GLU A 53 -27.74 -3.29 -5.35
N ALA A 54 -27.69 -2.28 -4.48
CA ALA A 54 -26.92 -2.30 -3.24
C ALA A 54 -27.78 -2.09 -1.98
N ARG A 55 -29.10 -2.27 -2.07
CA ARG A 55 -29.99 -2.23 -0.91
C ARG A 55 -29.53 -3.18 0.20
N GLY A 56 -29.34 -2.63 1.40
CA GLY A 56 -28.84 -3.37 2.56
C GLY A 56 -27.35 -3.69 2.51
N LEU A 57 -26.65 -3.24 1.47
CA LEU A 57 -25.21 -3.40 1.31
C LEU A 57 -24.49 -2.07 1.57
N VAL A 58 -23.23 -2.19 1.96
CA VAL A 58 -22.32 -1.05 2.07
C VAL A 58 -21.62 -0.83 0.73
N VAL A 59 -21.54 0.42 0.30
CA VAL A 59 -20.77 0.84 -0.87
C VAL A 59 -19.56 1.67 -0.40
N ALA A 60 -18.36 1.17 -0.68
CA ALA A 60 -17.10 1.76 -0.25
C ALA A 60 -16.17 1.97 -1.46
N PRO A 61 -15.14 2.83 -1.34
CA PRO A 61 -14.05 2.82 -2.30
C PRO A 61 -13.42 1.42 -2.37
N GLY A 62 -12.91 1.07 -3.55
CA GLY A 62 -12.12 -0.14 -3.72
C GLY A 62 -10.91 -0.16 -2.77
N PHE A 63 -10.61 -1.33 -2.21
CA PHE A 63 -9.51 -1.44 -1.25
C PHE A 63 -8.16 -1.40 -1.96
N ILE A 64 -7.18 -0.79 -1.29
CA ILE A 64 -5.84 -0.52 -1.83
C ILE A 64 -4.83 -1.31 -0.99
N ASN A 65 -4.22 -2.31 -1.60
CA ASN A 65 -3.16 -3.10 -1.00
C ASN A 65 -1.79 -2.49 -1.34
N ILE A 66 -1.21 -1.72 -0.42
CA ILE A 66 0.09 -1.04 -0.64
C ILE A 66 1.30 -1.93 -0.35
N HIS A 67 1.10 -3.15 0.14
CA HIS A 67 2.17 -4.12 0.41
C HIS A 67 1.89 -5.42 -0.33
N SER A 68 2.11 -5.41 -1.64
CA SER A 68 1.82 -6.53 -2.51
C SER A 68 3.03 -7.40 -2.86
N HIS A 69 2.82 -8.71 -2.83
CA HIS A 69 3.70 -9.75 -3.38
C HIS A 69 2.95 -10.59 -4.44
N ALA A 70 2.14 -9.92 -5.26
CA ALA A 70 1.34 -10.56 -6.30
C ALA A 70 2.18 -11.42 -7.26
N SER A 71 1.61 -12.55 -7.65
CA SER A 71 2.15 -13.44 -8.68
C SER A 71 1.70 -12.93 -10.05
N PRO A 72 2.63 -12.68 -11.00
CA PRO A 72 2.30 -12.13 -12.32
C PRO A 72 1.19 -12.86 -13.08
N ASP A 73 1.16 -14.19 -12.98
CA ASP A 73 0.18 -15.07 -13.64
C ASP A 73 -1.25 -14.89 -13.09
N ALA A 74 -1.39 -14.41 -11.86
CA ALA A 74 -2.68 -14.22 -11.21
C ALA A 74 -3.31 -12.86 -11.55
N LEU A 75 -2.51 -11.83 -11.87
CA LEU A 75 -2.99 -10.45 -12.10
C LEU A 75 -4.09 -10.28 -13.16
N PRO A 76 -4.12 -11.05 -14.26
CA PRO A 76 -5.19 -10.93 -15.26
C PRO A 76 -6.58 -11.27 -14.72
N THR A 77 -6.68 -12.01 -13.62
CA THR A 77 -7.95 -12.41 -13.00
C THR A 77 -8.12 -11.91 -11.57
N ALA A 78 -7.03 -11.89 -10.80
CA ALA A 78 -6.92 -11.45 -9.41
C ALA A 78 -8.06 -11.93 -8.50
N VAL A 79 -8.57 -13.16 -8.73
CA VAL A 79 -9.80 -13.65 -8.09
C VAL A 79 -9.73 -13.53 -6.57
N ASN A 80 -8.62 -13.97 -5.95
CA ASN A 80 -8.44 -13.90 -4.51
C ASN A 80 -8.49 -12.45 -3.98
N MET A 81 -8.01 -11.46 -4.73
CA MET A 81 -8.02 -10.05 -4.35
C MET A 81 -9.40 -9.41 -4.57
N LEU A 82 -10.06 -9.72 -5.69
CA LEU A 82 -11.42 -9.25 -5.98
C LEU A 82 -12.42 -9.77 -4.92
N THR A 83 -12.32 -11.03 -4.52
CA THR A 83 -13.17 -11.59 -3.45
C THR A 83 -12.91 -10.97 -2.07
N GLN A 84 -11.82 -10.21 -1.92
CA GLN A 84 -11.52 -9.41 -0.73
C GLN A 84 -11.92 -7.93 -0.87
N GLY A 85 -12.39 -7.50 -2.05
CA GLY A 85 -12.74 -6.10 -2.32
C GLY A 85 -11.57 -5.22 -2.76
N VAL A 86 -10.43 -5.80 -3.13
CA VAL A 86 -9.23 -5.05 -3.55
C VAL A 86 -9.34 -4.67 -5.02
N THR A 87 -9.06 -3.40 -5.32
CA THR A 87 -9.05 -2.85 -6.68
C THR A 87 -7.68 -2.36 -7.12
N THR A 88 -6.74 -2.19 -6.19
CA THR A 88 -5.39 -1.66 -6.48
C THR A 88 -4.33 -2.38 -5.65
N GLU A 89 -3.23 -2.77 -6.29
CA GLU A 89 -2.06 -3.37 -5.66
C GLU A 89 -0.77 -2.59 -5.98
N ILE A 90 0.06 -2.33 -4.96
CA ILE A 90 1.42 -1.80 -5.13
C ILE A 90 2.43 -2.89 -4.74
N PHE A 91 3.22 -3.37 -5.69
CA PHE A 91 4.18 -4.46 -5.51
C PHE A 91 5.62 -3.98 -5.33
N ASN A 92 6.55 -4.94 -5.33
CA ASN A 92 7.97 -4.76 -5.04
C ASN A 92 8.19 -4.23 -3.62
N ALA A 93 7.34 -4.67 -2.68
CA ALA A 93 7.57 -4.43 -1.27
C ALA A 93 8.88 -5.12 -0.79
N ASP A 94 9.39 -4.68 0.36
CA ASP A 94 10.57 -5.26 1.02
C ASP A 94 11.89 -5.16 0.25
N GLY A 95 11.99 -4.19 -0.67
CA GLY A 95 13.25 -3.77 -1.28
C GLY A 95 13.74 -4.55 -2.49
N ASN A 96 13.05 -5.63 -2.88
CA ASN A 96 13.36 -6.37 -4.10
C ASN A 96 12.45 -5.95 -5.27
N GLY A 97 12.76 -6.43 -6.47
CA GLY A 97 11.99 -6.18 -7.69
C GLY A 97 12.88 -5.76 -8.87
N PRO A 98 12.37 -5.78 -10.10
CA PRO A 98 13.06 -5.22 -11.25
C PRO A 98 13.38 -3.73 -11.06
N LEU A 99 14.59 -3.31 -11.46
CA LEU A 99 14.99 -1.90 -11.42
C LEU A 99 14.37 -1.08 -12.56
N ASP A 100 14.01 -1.72 -13.67
CA ASP A 100 13.20 -1.13 -14.74
C ASP A 100 11.71 -1.32 -14.41
N VAL A 101 11.20 -0.40 -13.61
CA VAL A 101 9.82 -0.39 -13.11
C VAL A 101 8.83 -0.17 -14.25
N ARG A 102 9.16 0.69 -15.21
CA ARG A 102 8.28 0.97 -16.36
C ARG A 102 8.07 -0.30 -17.18
N ARG A 103 9.16 -0.96 -17.58
CA ARG A 103 9.08 -2.20 -18.37
C ARG A 103 8.39 -3.31 -17.60
N GLN A 104 8.59 -3.42 -16.29
CA GLN A 104 7.84 -4.36 -15.45
C GLN A 104 6.33 -4.09 -15.56
N MET A 105 5.89 -2.85 -15.36
CA MET A 105 4.47 -2.49 -15.41
C MET A 105 3.87 -2.75 -16.80
N GLU A 106 4.56 -2.39 -17.87
CA GLU A 106 4.13 -2.65 -19.25
C GLU A 106 4.00 -4.15 -19.53
N THR A 107 4.97 -4.95 -19.07
CA THR A 107 4.96 -6.41 -19.24
C THR A 107 3.78 -7.05 -18.51
N LEU A 108 3.55 -6.66 -17.25
CA LEU A 108 2.43 -7.18 -16.46
C LEU A 108 1.08 -6.77 -17.05
N ALA A 109 0.98 -5.55 -17.58
CA ALA A 109 -0.25 -5.03 -18.17
C ALA A 109 -0.57 -5.63 -19.56
N ALA A 110 0.40 -6.26 -20.25
CA ALA A 110 0.23 -6.74 -21.62
C ALA A 110 -0.91 -7.76 -21.80
N ALA A 111 -1.15 -8.61 -20.79
CA ALA A 111 -2.26 -9.57 -20.80
C ALA A 111 -3.59 -8.95 -20.36
N GLY A 112 -3.61 -7.66 -20.03
CA GLY A 112 -4.69 -6.94 -19.35
C GLY A 112 -4.85 -7.37 -17.89
N LEU A 113 -5.45 -6.49 -17.08
CA LEU A 113 -5.44 -6.61 -15.61
C LEU A 113 -6.86 -6.55 -15.04
N ALA A 114 -7.14 -7.39 -14.04
CA ALA A 114 -8.38 -7.32 -13.30
C ALA A 114 -8.39 -6.15 -12.29
N VAL A 115 -7.24 -5.90 -11.63
CA VAL A 115 -7.03 -4.84 -10.64
C VAL A 115 -5.98 -3.83 -11.13
N ASN A 116 -6.01 -2.60 -10.62
CA ASN A 116 -4.94 -1.64 -10.87
C ASN A 116 -3.64 -2.07 -10.22
N ILE A 117 -2.52 -1.68 -10.83
CA ILE A 117 -1.20 -2.09 -10.36
C ILE A 117 -0.21 -0.94 -10.33
N GLY A 118 0.76 -0.98 -9.42
CA GLY A 118 1.92 -0.10 -9.40
C GLY A 118 3.09 -0.78 -8.70
N GLY A 119 4.30 -0.23 -8.77
CA GLY A 119 5.48 -0.82 -8.13
C GLY A 119 6.33 0.20 -7.38
N TYR A 120 7.00 -0.25 -6.32
CA TYR A 120 8.14 0.44 -5.72
C TYR A 120 9.44 0.19 -6.50
N ILE A 121 10.41 1.09 -6.35
CA ILE A 121 11.80 0.82 -6.70
C ILE A 121 12.52 0.26 -5.46
N GLY A 122 13.21 -0.86 -5.62
CA GLY A 122 13.77 -1.62 -4.52
C GLY A 122 15.19 -1.23 -4.14
N PHE A 123 15.41 -0.83 -2.88
CA PHE A 123 16.74 -0.57 -2.31
C PHE A 123 17.62 -1.82 -2.33
N ASN A 124 17.10 -2.98 -1.91
CA ASN A 124 17.87 -4.22 -1.88
C ASN A 124 18.29 -4.66 -3.29
N ALA A 125 17.44 -4.46 -4.30
CA ALA A 125 17.78 -4.73 -5.70
C ALA A 125 18.92 -3.81 -6.21
N ALA A 126 18.86 -2.51 -5.89
CA ALA A 126 19.92 -1.58 -6.25
C ALA A 126 21.24 -1.92 -5.53
N TRP A 127 21.16 -2.25 -4.24
CA TRP A 127 22.31 -2.69 -3.44
C TRP A 127 22.94 -3.96 -4.01
N GLN A 128 22.13 -4.98 -4.28
CA GLN A 128 22.63 -6.24 -4.84
C GLN A 128 23.29 -6.03 -6.21
N THR A 129 22.73 -5.16 -7.04
CA THR A 129 23.26 -4.87 -8.39
C THR A 129 24.64 -4.23 -8.34
N VAL A 130 24.90 -3.35 -7.36
CA VAL A 130 26.14 -2.58 -7.28
C VAL A 130 27.15 -3.22 -6.32
N VAL A 131 26.71 -3.59 -5.13
CA VAL A 131 27.57 -4.09 -4.05
C VAL A 131 27.73 -5.60 -4.10
N GLY A 132 26.69 -6.30 -4.55
CA GLY A 132 26.60 -7.76 -4.50
C GLY A 132 26.11 -8.28 -3.15
N ASN A 133 26.46 -9.53 -2.85
CA ASN A 133 26.01 -10.25 -1.65
C ASN A 133 27.02 -10.21 -0.48
N ALA A 134 28.14 -9.50 -0.63
CA ALA A 134 29.21 -9.44 0.37
C ALA A 134 28.88 -8.44 1.48
N ASP A 135 29.34 -8.72 2.71
CA ASP A 135 29.28 -7.75 3.81
C ASP A 135 30.47 -6.80 3.72
N ARG A 136 30.38 -5.88 2.76
CA ARG A 136 31.39 -4.84 2.53
C ARG A 136 30.75 -3.47 2.46
N ARG A 137 31.56 -2.44 2.66
CA ARG A 137 31.10 -1.05 2.57
C ARG A 137 31.29 -0.52 1.16
N PRO A 138 30.25 0.09 0.55
CA PRO A 138 30.36 0.66 -0.78
C PRO A 138 31.24 1.92 -0.76
N GLY A 139 32.03 2.10 -1.81
CA GLY A 139 32.74 3.36 -2.07
C GLY A 139 31.79 4.48 -2.53
N PRO A 140 32.26 5.74 -2.61
CA PRO A 140 31.45 6.87 -3.05
C PRO A 140 30.82 6.67 -4.44
N GLU A 141 31.55 6.11 -5.41
CA GLU A 141 31.01 5.83 -6.75
C GLU A 141 29.88 4.80 -6.74
N GLU A 142 29.99 3.77 -5.90
CA GLU A 142 28.96 2.74 -5.75
C GLU A 142 27.68 3.32 -5.13
N ILE A 143 27.82 4.23 -4.15
CA ILE A 143 26.70 5.00 -3.60
C ILE A 143 26.01 5.81 -4.71
N GLU A 144 26.75 6.54 -5.54
CA GLU A 144 26.16 7.31 -6.65
C GLU A 144 25.50 6.43 -7.71
N ARG A 145 26.04 5.25 -8.01
CA ARG A 145 25.38 4.29 -8.90
C ARG A 145 24.05 3.81 -8.33
N MET A 146 23.98 3.47 -7.04
CA MET A 146 22.72 3.09 -6.40
C MET A 146 21.72 4.25 -6.40
N ARG A 147 22.18 5.48 -6.12
CA ARG A 147 21.33 6.70 -6.19
C ARG A 147 20.75 6.90 -7.59
N ALA A 148 21.56 6.71 -8.63
CA ALA A 148 21.10 6.82 -10.01
C ALA A 148 20.00 5.79 -10.34
N LEU A 149 20.16 4.53 -9.91
CA LEU A 149 19.14 3.48 -10.11
C LEU A 149 17.82 3.82 -9.40
N ILE A 150 17.89 4.33 -8.16
CA ILE A 150 16.70 4.75 -7.41
C ILE A 150 16.01 5.94 -8.11
N ALA A 151 16.78 6.95 -8.52
CA ALA A 151 16.25 8.11 -9.23
C ALA A 151 15.60 7.72 -10.57
N GLU A 152 16.20 6.78 -11.30
CA GLU A 152 15.66 6.27 -12.55
C GLU A 152 14.33 5.55 -12.33
N GLY A 153 14.24 4.62 -11.37
CA GLY A 153 12.98 3.94 -11.04
C GLY A 153 11.86 4.91 -10.65
N LEU A 154 12.18 5.99 -9.93
CA LEU A 154 11.23 7.05 -9.59
C LEU A 154 10.81 7.87 -10.82
N ALA A 155 11.73 8.18 -11.73
CA ALA A 155 11.41 8.84 -13.01
C ALA A 155 10.58 7.94 -13.95
N GLN A 156 10.71 6.62 -13.81
CA GLN A 156 9.90 5.63 -14.51
C GLN A 156 8.48 5.49 -13.93
N GLY A 157 8.22 6.03 -12.73
CA GLY A 157 6.89 6.08 -12.13
C GLY A 157 6.71 5.27 -10.86
N ALA A 158 7.80 4.84 -10.21
CA ALA A 158 7.72 4.09 -8.96
C ALA A 158 6.98 4.87 -7.86
N TRP A 159 6.20 4.15 -7.04
CA TRP A 159 5.33 4.73 -6.00
C TRP A 159 6.06 5.12 -4.71
N GLY A 160 7.38 4.92 -4.65
CA GLY A 160 8.22 5.10 -3.48
C GLY A 160 9.47 4.22 -3.57
N VAL A 161 10.29 4.27 -2.53
CA VAL A 161 11.46 3.39 -2.39
C VAL A 161 11.15 2.36 -1.32
N SER A 162 11.16 1.08 -1.68
CA SER A 162 11.00 0.00 -0.70
C SER A 162 12.36 -0.51 -0.24
N ALA A 163 12.43 -1.03 0.98
CA ALA A 163 13.59 -1.68 1.53
C ALA A 163 13.18 -2.89 2.38
N GLY A 164 14.08 -3.86 2.47
CA GLY A 164 13.94 -4.97 3.39
C GLY A 164 15.24 -5.15 4.14
N LEU A 165 15.46 -4.33 5.16
CA LEU A 165 16.73 -4.26 5.85
C LEU A 165 17.00 -5.48 6.74
N ASP A 166 16.03 -6.38 6.92
CA ASP A 166 16.28 -7.67 7.56
C ASP A 166 16.72 -8.76 6.55
N TYR A 167 16.48 -8.50 5.27
CA TYR A 167 16.82 -9.39 4.16
C TYR A 167 18.17 -9.07 3.56
N LYS A 168 18.88 -10.10 3.13
CA LYS A 168 20.22 -9.95 2.53
C LYS A 168 20.04 -9.66 1.03
N PRO A 169 20.85 -8.77 0.44
CA PRO A 169 22.02 -8.12 1.04
C PRO A 169 21.74 -6.80 1.79
N GLY A 170 20.51 -6.26 1.75
CA GLY A 170 20.16 -5.00 2.43
C GLY A 170 20.48 -4.98 3.93
N TYR A 171 20.45 -6.15 4.57
CA TYR A 171 20.89 -6.42 5.95
C TYR A 171 22.27 -5.84 6.30
N PHE A 172 23.21 -5.87 5.35
CA PHE A 172 24.59 -5.45 5.59
C PHE A 172 24.78 -3.93 5.55
N ALA A 173 23.83 -3.18 5.00
CA ALA A 173 23.92 -1.73 4.81
C ALA A 173 23.76 -0.98 6.13
N ARG A 174 24.66 -0.06 6.47
CA ARG A 174 24.49 0.78 7.67
C ARG A 174 23.40 1.81 7.45
N THR A 175 22.73 2.25 8.52
CA THR A 175 21.65 3.25 8.47
C THR A 175 22.03 4.48 7.63
N GLU A 176 23.24 5.01 7.81
CA GLU A 176 23.71 6.20 7.08
C GLU A 176 24.07 5.91 5.61
N GLU A 177 24.34 4.65 5.26
CA GLU A 177 24.47 4.25 3.84
C GLU A 177 23.10 4.19 3.19
N VAL A 178 22.09 3.64 3.88
CA VAL A 178 20.71 3.64 3.39
C VAL A 178 20.25 5.07 3.14
N ILE A 179 20.42 5.98 4.12
CA ILE A 179 20.03 7.40 3.98
C ILE A 179 20.70 8.05 2.78
N ARG A 180 22.03 7.90 2.63
CA ARG A 180 22.76 8.46 1.49
C ARG A 180 22.30 7.92 0.16
N VAL A 181 21.77 6.70 0.08
CA VAL A 181 21.22 6.16 -1.17
C VAL A 181 19.81 6.69 -1.41
N VAL A 182 18.94 6.68 -0.39
CA VAL A 182 17.51 6.97 -0.58
C VAL A 182 17.17 8.46 -0.56
N ASP A 183 18.03 9.34 -0.04
CA ASP A 183 17.75 10.79 -0.01
C ASP A 183 17.64 11.42 -1.42
N VAL A 184 18.14 10.72 -2.45
CA VAL A 184 17.97 11.11 -3.86
C VAL A 184 16.49 11.19 -4.25
N ALA A 185 15.62 10.46 -3.54
CA ALA A 185 14.18 10.44 -3.76
C ALA A 185 13.44 11.65 -3.18
N ARG A 186 14.13 12.51 -2.39
CA ARG A 186 13.53 13.68 -1.74
C ARG A 186 12.73 14.58 -2.69
N PRO A 187 13.17 14.87 -3.94
CA PRO A 187 12.39 15.65 -4.88
C PRO A 187 11.03 15.04 -5.25
N TRP A 188 10.83 13.73 -5.11
CA TRP A 188 9.55 13.09 -5.38
C TRP A 188 8.57 13.21 -4.22
N ARG A 189 9.03 13.63 -3.03
CA ARG A 189 8.22 13.75 -1.79
C ARG A 189 7.36 12.52 -1.56
N THR A 190 8.03 11.38 -1.68
CA THR A 190 7.43 10.06 -1.66
C THR A 190 7.67 9.38 -0.31
N ASN A 191 7.33 8.11 -0.24
CA ASN A 191 7.44 7.27 0.93
C ASN A 191 8.65 6.34 0.84
N PHE A 192 9.13 5.93 2.01
CA PHE A 192 10.13 4.89 2.22
C PHE A 192 9.49 3.75 3.00
N THR A 193 9.11 2.68 2.30
CA THR A 193 8.55 1.49 2.94
C THR A 193 9.68 0.56 3.35
N ASN A 194 9.64 0.05 4.58
CA ASN A 194 10.72 -0.80 5.06
C ASN A 194 10.24 -1.95 5.94
N HIS A 195 10.63 -3.16 5.55
CA HIS A 195 10.69 -4.29 6.47
C HIS A 195 11.85 -4.04 7.44
N ASP A 196 11.49 -3.83 8.69
CA ASP A 196 12.39 -3.38 9.74
C ASP A 196 13.48 -4.39 10.06
N ARG A 197 14.68 -3.88 10.32
CA ARG A 197 15.85 -4.72 10.61
C ARG A 197 15.90 -5.11 12.07
N ILE A 198 15.99 -6.42 12.30
CA ILE A 198 15.90 -7.01 13.62
C ILE A 198 17.01 -8.05 13.77
N THR A 199 18.13 -7.63 14.36
CA THR A 199 19.39 -8.38 14.37
C THR A 199 19.78 -8.87 15.76
N PRO A 200 20.76 -9.79 15.87
CA PRO A 200 21.32 -10.16 17.16
C PRO A 200 21.88 -8.97 17.95
N GLU A 201 22.49 -7.99 17.28
CA GLU A 201 23.09 -6.80 17.91
C GLU A 201 22.04 -5.88 18.55
N SER A 202 20.81 -5.85 18.01
CA SER A 202 19.68 -5.14 18.62
C SER A 202 18.88 -6.01 19.60
N ASN A 203 19.39 -7.20 19.94
CA ASN A 203 18.67 -8.24 20.69
C ASN A 203 17.29 -8.55 20.08
N TYR A 204 17.22 -8.55 18.75
CA TYR A 204 16.00 -8.74 17.99
C TYR A 204 14.85 -7.77 18.36
N SER A 205 15.16 -6.52 18.68
CA SER A 205 14.17 -5.49 19.02
C SER A 205 13.45 -4.93 17.79
N SER A 206 12.12 -5.11 17.75
CA SER A 206 11.20 -4.44 16.82
C SER A 206 11.24 -2.92 17.04
N ARG A 207 11.32 -2.47 18.29
CA ARG A 207 11.39 -1.03 18.60
C ARG A 207 12.63 -0.37 17.99
N VAL A 208 13.79 -1.05 18.01
CA VAL A 208 15.01 -0.54 17.37
C VAL A 208 14.84 -0.47 15.84
N GLY A 209 14.32 -1.52 15.20
CA GLY A 209 14.08 -1.55 13.76
C GLY A 209 13.07 -0.49 13.27
N VAL A 210 11.98 -0.30 14.02
CA VAL A 210 11.00 0.77 13.76
C VAL A 210 11.65 2.15 13.87
N ASN A 211 12.42 2.40 14.92
CA ASN A 211 13.10 3.68 15.10
C ASN A 211 14.14 3.94 14.01
N GLU A 212 14.84 2.90 13.54
CA GLU A 212 15.73 3.01 12.38
C GLU A 212 14.95 3.44 11.13
N THR A 213 13.83 2.79 10.83
CA THR A 213 12.98 3.14 9.68
C THR A 213 12.51 4.60 9.73
N VAL A 214 12.04 5.03 10.91
CA VAL A 214 11.62 6.42 11.14
C VAL A 214 12.80 7.38 10.93
N ALA A 215 13.98 7.08 11.46
CA ALA A 215 15.16 7.92 11.32
C ALA A 215 15.62 8.04 9.85
N ILE A 216 15.57 6.94 9.09
CA ILE A 216 15.93 6.93 7.66
C ILE A 216 14.98 7.84 6.87
N GLY A 217 13.67 7.63 7.00
CA GLY A 217 12.68 8.44 6.29
C GLY A 217 12.82 9.93 6.62
N GLN A 218 12.98 10.26 7.91
CA GLN A 218 13.18 11.63 8.37
C GLN A 218 14.40 12.30 7.76
N LYS A 219 15.57 11.67 7.86
CA LYS A 219 16.83 12.24 7.36
C LYS A 219 16.87 12.31 5.84
N ALA A 220 16.23 11.36 5.16
CA ALA A 220 16.09 11.35 3.70
C ALA A 220 15.03 12.33 3.17
N GLY A 221 14.14 12.84 4.03
CA GLY A 221 13.04 13.70 3.61
C GLY A 221 11.90 12.94 2.91
N LEU A 222 11.67 11.69 3.31
CA LEU A 222 10.61 10.81 2.82
C LEU A 222 9.64 10.48 3.95
N VAL A 223 8.42 10.06 3.62
CA VAL A 223 7.47 9.52 4.62
C VAL A 223 7.92 8.10 4.99
N PRO A 224 8.42 7.82 6.22
CA PRO A 224 8.70 6.47 6.63
C PRO A 224 7.40 5.67 6.79
N VAL A 225 7.37 4.47 6.21
CA VAL A 225 6.28 3.50 6.35
C VAL A 225 6.86 2.23 6.95
N VAL A 226 6.49 1.96 8.20
CA VAL A 226 6.80 0.68 8.85
C VAL A 226 5.87 -0.37 8.27
N THR A 227 6.39 -1.26 7.44
CA THR A 227 5.56 -2.26 6.79
C THR A 227 5.20 -3.38 7.74
N HIS A 228 4.06 -4.03 7.49
CA HIS A 228 3.52 -5.18 8.21
C HIS A 228 3.83 -5.16 9.71
N MET A 229 3.54 -4.02 10.35
CA MET A 229 4.01 -3.66 11.68
C MET A 229 3.62 -4.73 12.70
N LYS A 230 4.58 -5.09 13.54
CA LYS A 230 4.40 -6.07 14.61
C LYS A 230 5.37 -5.78 15.76
N ALA A 231 4.96 -6.14 16.96
CA ALA A 231 5.88 -6.32 18.09
C ALA A 231 6.11 -7.83 18.23
N GLN A 232 7.28 -8.30 17.81
CA GLN A 232 7.54 -9.74 17.71
C GLN A 232 8.42 -10.28 18.83
N GLY A 233 8.30 -11.59 19.08
CA GLY A 233 9.22 -12.32 19.94
C GLY A 233 9.29 -11.77 21.36
N LEU A 234 10.51 -11.51 21.85
CA LEU A 234 10.77 -10.99 23.21
C LEU A 234 10.07 -9.65 23.53
N GLU A 235 9.64 -8.90 22.51
CA GLU A 235 8.98 -7.60 22.67
C GLU A 235 7.45 -7.67 22.56
N GLN A 236 6.85 -8.86 22.53
CA GLN A 236 5.38 -8.99 22.62
C GLN A 236 4.83 -8.29 23.88
N GLY A 237 3.68 -7.64 23.73
CA GLY A 237 3.03 -6.78 24.73
C GLY A 237 3.43 -5.31 24.64
N THR A 238 4.41 -4.94 23.81
CA THR A 238 4.98 -3.59 23.78
C THR A 238 4.50 -2.71 22.62
N ALA A 239 3.58 -3.18 21.76
CA ALA A 239 3.17 -2.43 20.57
C ALA A 239 2.69 -1.00 20.87
N GLY A 240 2.01 -0.79 22.01
CA GLY A 240 1.60 0.55 22.45
C GLY A 240 2.76 1.52 22.66
N ALA A 241 3.91 1.05 23.17
CA ALA A 241 5.10 1.87 23.36
C ALA A 241 5.78 2.21 22.03
N ILE A 242 5.80 1.25 21.09
CA ILE A 242 6.35 1.46 19.74
C ILE A 242 5.50 2.49 18.97
N LEU A 243 4.17 2.33 18.99
CA LEU A 243 3.22 3.27 18.38
C LEU A 243 3.35 4.67 19.00
N ALA A 244 3.47 4.78 20.32
CA ALA A 244 3.69 6.06 20.99
C ALA A 244 4.97 6.77 20.50
N SER A 245 6.03 6.00 20.22
CA SER A 245 7.28 6.55 19.67
C SER A 245 7.09 7.12 18.25
N MET A 246 6.37 6.39 17.39
CA MET A 246 5.99 6.86 16.05
C MET A 246 5.13 8.13 16.11
N GLN A 247 4.14 8.17 17.00
CA GLN A 247 3.31 9.35 17.21
C GLN A 247 4.14 10.56 17.70
N GLN A 248 5.13 10.34 18.57
CA GLN A 248 6.04 11.38 19.01
C GLN A 248 6.90 11.92 17.86
N ALA A 249 7.38 11.04 16.97
CA ALA A 249 8.07 11.43 15.74
C ALA A 249 7.18 12.26 14.81
N THR A 250 5.93 11.85 14.62
CA THR A 250 4.92 12.62 13.87
C THR A 250 4.73 14.03 14.44
N ARG A 251 4.60 14.17 15.77
CA ARG A 251 4.44 15.48 16.42
C ARG A 251 5.65 16.40 16.25
N ARG A 252 6.84 15.87 15.99
CA ARG A 252 8.05 16.66 15.68
C ARG A 252 8.12 17.09 14.21
N GLY A 253 7.05 16.88 13.43
CA GLY A 253 6.94 17.30 12.03
C GLY A 253 7.27 16.22 11.01
N SER A 254 7.41 14.97 11.45
CA SER A 254 7.79 13.85 10.59
C SER A 254 6.72 12.78 10.59
N TYR A 255 5.72 12.95 9.73
CA TYR A 255 4.64 11.99 9.60
C TYR A 255 5.17 10.58 9.38
N THR A 256 4.85 9.68 10.32
CA THR A 256 5.19 8.27 10.26
C THR A 256 3.93 7.47 9.94
N ALA A 257 4.00 6.59 8.96
CA ALA A 257 2.89 5.68 8.65
C ALA A 257 3.30 4.24 8.97
N ALA A 258 2.29 3.38 9.02
CA ALA A 258 2.49 1.94 9.05
C ALA A 258 1.46 1.25 8.16
N ASP A 259 1.69 -0.02 7.86
CA ASP A 259 0.65 -0.94 7.45
C ASP A 259 0.72 -2.24 8.28
N ALA A 260 -0.38 -3.00 8.31
CA ALA A 260 -0.43 -4.28 9.00
C ALA A 260 -1.46 -5.22 8.37
N TYR A 261 -1.20 -6.53 8.47
CA TYR A 261 -2.16 -7.59 8.16
C TYR A 261 -2.83 -8.15 9.43
N PRO A 262 -4.07 -8.64 9.37
CA PRO A 262 -4.86 -9.02 10.55
C PRO A 262 -4.61 -10.47 11.03
N TYR A 263 -3.33 -10.84 11.16
CA TYR A 263 -2.91 -12.19 11.58
C TYR A 263 -1.72 -12.13 12.53
N LEU A 264 -1.59 -13.15 13.37
CA LEU A 264 -0.50 -13.29 14.35
C LEU A 264 0.77 -13.94 13.77
N ALA A 265 0.65 -14.49 12.56
CA ALA A 265 1.75 -15.07 11.81
C ALA A 265 1.91 -14.34 10.48
N GLY A 266 3.12 -14.37 9.95
CA GLY A 266 3.42 -13.94 8.59
C GLY A 266 4.10 -15.07 7.82
N GLN A 267 4.51 -14.79 6.58
CA GLN A 267 5.19 -15.76 5.74
C GLN A 267 6.45 -15.15 5.12
N SER A 268 7.57 -15.87 5.20
CA SER A 268 8.83 -15.50 4.54
C SER A 268 9.66 -16.76 4.24
N GLY A 269 10.81 -16.63 3.58
CA GLY A 269 11.75 -17.74 3.40
C GLY A 269 12.35 -18.19 4.72
N LEU A 270 12.60 -19.49 4.89
CA LEU A 270 13.23 -20.03 6.12
C LEU A 270 14.61 -19.42 6.34
N GLY A 271 15.42 -19.29 5.28
CA GLY A 271 16.75 -18.70 5.36
C GLY A 271 16.73 -17.24 5.83
N ALA A 272 15.69 -16.49 5.47
CA ALA A 272 15.67 -15.04 5.58
C ALA A 272 15.82 -14.53 7.03
N LEU A 273 15.03 -15.10 7.94
CA LEU A 273 14.87 -14.61 9.32
C LEU A 273 15.54 -15.49 10.38
N ILE A 274 15.94 -16.72 10.03
CA ILE A 274 16.50 -17.73 10.95
C ILE A 274 18.02 -17.83 10.81
N ILE A 275 18.54 -17.86 9.57
CA ILE A 275 19.97 -18.09 9.36
C ILE A 275 20.77 -16.79 9.65
N PRO A 276 21.85 -16.86 10.43
CA PRO A 276 22.68 -15.69 10.76
C PRO A 276 23.19 -14.94 9.53
N GLY A 277 23.28 -13.61 9.63
CA GLY A 277 23.71 -12.75 8.52
C GLY A 277 25.07 -13.14 7.94
N TRP A 278 26.07 -13.40 8.79
CA TRP A 278 27.42 -13.79 8.36
C TRP A 278 27.44 -15.11 7.59
N ALA A 279 26.51 -16.03 7.90
CA ALA A 279 26.43 -17.31 7.21
C ALA A 279 25.88 -17.14 5.79
N GLN A 280 25.01 -16.15 5.58
CA GLN A 280 24.41 -15.81 4.28
C GLN A 280 25.28 -14.88 3.41
N GLU A 281 26.37 -14.35 3.95
CA GLU A 281 27.30 -13.49 3.22
C GLU A 281 27.83 -14.21 1.97
N GLY A 282 27.86 -13.53 0.82
CA GLY A 282 28.27 -14.09 -0.46
C GLY A 282 27.15 -14.87 -1.17
N GLY A 283 25.96 -14.94 -0.57
CA GLY A 283 24.79 -15.58 -1.15
C GLY A 283 24.75 -17.09 -0.91
N ARG A 284 23.84 -17.76 -1.64
CA ARG A 284 23.46 -19.15 -1.37
C ARG A 284 24.63 -20.14 -1.45
N GLU A 285 25.48 -20.05 -2.46
CA GLU A 285 26.58 -21.00 -2.65
C GLU A 285 27.59 -20.93 -1.50
N ALA A 286 27.97 -19.71 -1.11
CA ALA A 286 28.84 -19.48 0.04
C ALA A 286 28.19 -20.00 1.32
N MET A 287 26.91 -19.71 1.54
CA MET A 287 26.15 -20.23 2.69
C MET A 287 26.15 -21.76 2.76
N LEU A 288 25.90 -22.45 1.65
CA LEU A 288 25.91 -23.91 1.62
C LEU A 288 27.31 -24.49 1.85
N THR A 289 28.36 -23.79 1.41
CA THR A 289 29.74 -24.16 1.73
C THR A 289 29.97 -24.09 3.24
N ARG A 290 29.47 -23.04 3.90
CA ARG A 290 29.55 -22.90 5.37
C ARG A 290 28.72 -23.96 6.11
N PHE A 291 27.60 -24.42 5.54
CA PHE A 291 26.79 -25.50 6.12
C PHE A 291 27.51 -26.85 6.09
N ALA A 292 28.42 -27.06 5.11
CA ALA A 292 29.21 -28.27 4.98
C ALA A 292 30.43 -28.32 5.92
N ASP A 293 30.90 -27.15 6.40
CA ASP A 293 31.97 -27.09 7.40
C ASP A 293 31.43 -27.44 8.81
N PRO A 294 31.97 -28.47 9.49
CA PRO A 294 31.40 -28.95 10.76
C PRO A 294 31.40 -27.91 11.88
N ALA A 295 32.44 -27.08 11.97
CA ALA A 295 32.57 -26.08 13.03
C ALA A 295 31.60 -24.92 12.80
N GLN A 296 31.51 -24.45 11.56
CA GLN A 296 30.56 -23.40 11.17
C GLN A 296 29.13 -23.89 11.27
N ARG A 297 28.83 -25.12 10.85
CA ARG A 297 27.50 -25.72 10.98
C ARG A 297 27.02 -25.71 12.44
N ALA A 298 27.84 -26.18 13.38
CA ALA A 298 27.49 -26.19 14.80
C ALA A 298 27.16 -24.79 15.33
N ARG A 299 27.93 -23.79 14.90
CA ARG A 299 27.68 -22.38 15.23
C ARG A 299 26.38 -21.86 14.60
N ILE A 300 26.15 -22.14 13.32
CA ILE A 300 24.94 -21.73 12.59
C ILE A 300 23.70 -22.33 13.22
N ILE A 301 23.72 -23.60 13.60
CA ILE A 301 22.62 -24.28 14.31
C ILE A 301 22.29 -23.51 15.59
N THR A 302 23.30 -23.26 16.43
CA THR A 302 23.13 -22.59 17.71
C THR A 302 22.52 -21.18 17.54
N GLU A 303 23.08 -20.37 16.64
CA GLU A 303 22.59 -19.00 16.41
C GLU A 303 21.20 -19.00 15.73
N SER A 304 20.90 -19.99 14.89
CA SER A 304 19.57 -20.15 14.27
C SER A 304 18.49 -20.48 15.31
N GLU A 305 18.81 -21.34 16.28
CA GLU A 305 17.90 -21.66 17.39
C GLU A 305 17.68 -20.45 18.30
N GLN A 306 18.72 -19.65 18.55
CA GLN A 306 18.60 -18.38 19.27
C GLN A 306 17.71 -17.38 18.52
N ALA A 307 17.87 -17.24 17.21
CA ALA A 307 17.02 -16.39 16.38
C ALA A 307 15.56 -16.84 16.43
N MET A 308 15.29 -18.14 16.30
CA MET A 308 13.94 -18.68 16.40
C MET A 308 13.31 -18.43 17.77
N ALA A 309 14.06 -18.66 18.86
CA ALA A 309 13.59 -18.41 20.21
C ALA A 309 13.27 -16.92 20.41
N ALA A 310 14.17 -16.03 19.98
CA ALA A 310 14.02 -14.60 20.18
C ALA A 310 12.90 -13.97 19.34
N ARG A 311 12.63 -14.50 18.14
CA ARG A 311 11.68 -13.90 17.18
C ARG A 311 10.30 -14.56 17.19
N PHE A 312 10.23 -15.88 17.40
CA PHE A 312 9.00 -16.68 17.25
C PHE A 312 8.63 -17.47 18.52
N GLY A 313 9.49 -17.47 19.54
CA GLY A 313 9.31 -18.25 20.76
C GLY A 313 9.78 -19.71 20.65
N GLY A 314 10.33 -20.14 19.51
CA GLY A 314 10.85 -21.49 19.29
C GLY A 314 10.28 -22.18 18.03
N PRO A 315 10.57 -23.48 17.83
CA PRO A 315 10.18 -24.22 16.63
C PRO A 315 8.66 -24.45 16.51
N GLN A 316 7.91 -24.36 17.60
CA GLN A 316 6.44 -24.54 17.60
C GLN A 316 5.70 -23.44 16.82
N GLY A 317 6.36 -22.31 16.57
CA GLY A 317 5.82 -21.19 15.81
C GLY A 317 6.07 -21.28 14.30
N VAL A 318 6.70 -22.35 13.81
CA VAL A 318 7.16 -22.48 12.42
C VAL A 318 6.38 -23.57 11.70
N TYR A 319 5.61 -23.18 10.69
CA TYR A 319 4.79 -24.09 9.87
C TYR A 319 5.24 -24.08 8.41
N LEU A 320 5.33 -25.27 7.81
CA LEU A 320 5.77 -25.47 6.44
C LEU A 320 4.55 -25.72 5.54
N PRO A 321 4.00 -24.69 4.87
CA PRO A 321 2.74 -24.82 4.13
C PRO A 321 2.81 -25.80 2.96
N ARG A 322 3.99 -26.01 2.37
CA ARG A 322 4.17 -26.96 1.26
C ARG A 322 3.91 -28.40 1.68
N THR A 323 4.35 -28.79 2.89
CA THR A 323 4.15 -30.15 3.43
C THR A 323 3.00 -30.22 4.43
N GLN A 324 2.46 -29.07 4.82
CA GLN A 324 1.41 -28.91 5.83
C GLN A 324 1.80 -29.44 7.21
N GLN A 325 3.08 -29.33 7.57
CA GLN A 325 3.63 -29.81 8.84
C GLN A 325 4.16 -28.66 9.69
N GLU A 326 4.09 -28.81 11.00
CA GLU A 326 4.84 -27.98 11.93
C GLU A 326 6.31 -28.43 11.94
N LEU A 327 7.25 -27.50 12.18
CA LEU A 327 8.67 -27.83 12.24
C LEU A 327 8.98 -28.90 13.29
N THR A 328 8.25 -28.93 14.39
CA THR A 328 8.38 -29.92 15.48
C THR A 328 8.08 -31.36 15.01
N ASP A 329 7.18 -31.54 14.05
CA ASP A 329 6.91 -32.83 13.44
C ASP A 329 8.08 -33.28 12.57
N VAL A 330 8.58 -32.37 11.74
CA VAL A 330 9.73 -32.62 10.87
C VAL A 330 11.00 -32.92 11.68
N MET A 331 11.19 -32.26 12.82
CA MET A 331 12.27 -32.55 13.77
C MET A 331 12.22 -34.01 14.26
N ARG A 332 11.02 -34.51 14.60
CA ARG A 332 10.81 -35.91 15.03
C ARG A 332 11.09 -36.88 13.90
N GLU A 333 10.63 -36.58 12.69
CA GLU A 333 10.89 -37.40 11.50
C GLU A 333 12.38 -37.48 11.13
N MET A 334 13.10 -36.36 11.27
CA MET A 334 14.53 -36.28 10.98
C MET A 334 15.44 -36.72 12.13
N ASN A 335 14.88 -36.99 13.32
CA ASN A 335 15.58 -37.25 14.56
C ASN A 335 16.69 -36.20 14.81
N ALA A 336 16.33 -34.92 14.75
CA ALA A 336 17.27 -33.81 14.82
C ALA A 336 16.70 -32.61 15.59
N GLY A 337 17.60 -31.77 16.12
CA GLY A 337 17.25 -30.48 16.71
C GLY A 337 16.70 -29.49 15.69
N ALA A 338 16.19 -28.35 16.15
CA ALA A 338 15.50 -27.39 15.30
C ALA A 338 16.45 -26.76 14.28
N GLY A 339 17.63 -26.30 14.70
CA GLY A 339 18.61 -25.69 13.80
C GLY A 339 19.12 -26.66 12.74
N GLU A 340 19.45 -27.90 13.14
CA GLU A 340 19.89 -28.95 12.20
C GLU A 340 18.79 -29.28 11.18
N THR A 341 17.54 -29.38 11.64
CA THR A 341 16.37 -29.64 10.77
C THR A 341 16.20 -28.53 9.74
N ILE A 342 16.28 -27.25 10.17
CA ILE A 342 16.22 -26.10 9.27
C ILE A 342 17.33 -26.14 8.21
N LEU A 343 18.57 -26.41 8.61
CA LEU A 343 19.70 -26.48 7.67
C LEU A 343 19.47 -27.57 6.61
N ARG A 344 19.04 -28.77 7.03
CA ARG A 344 18.71 -29.89 6.11
C ARG A 344 17.59 -29.55 5.12
N ILE A 345 16.61 -28.75 5.55
CA ILE A 345 15.57 -28.25 4.65
C ILE A 345 16.20 -27.27 3.64
N ILE A 346 16.97 -26.29 4.13
CA ILE A 346 17.61 -25.23 3.32
C ILE A 346 18.59 -25.78 2.27
N GLU A 347 19.30 -26.86 2.60
CA GLU A 347 20.19 -27.59 1.69
C GLU A 347 19.46 -28.07 0.42
N LYS A 348 18.20 -28.53 0.56
CA LYS A 348 17.37 -29.00 -0.55
C LYS A 348 16.69 -27.87 -1.32
N GLY A 349 16.58 -26.69 -0.72
CA GLY A 349 15.93 -25.49 -1.25
C GLY A 349 15.50 -24.57 -0.12
N ASP A 350 15.05 -23.34 -0.40
CA ASP A 350 14.60 -22.41 0.65
C ASP A 350 13.09 -22.20 0.57
N PRO A 351 12.26 -23.13 1.10
CA PRO A 351 10.82 -22.98 1.04
C PRO A 351 10.35 -21.85 1.95
N GLY A 352 9.21 -21.25 1.58
CA GLY A 352 8.50 -20.34 2.47
C GLY A 352 7.97 -21.07 3.71
N ALA A 353 8.01 -20.39 4.85
CA ALA A 353 7.43 -20.83 6.11
C ALA A 353 6.50 -19.77 6.69
N ILE A 354 5.47 -20.24 7.37
CA ILE A 354 4.58 -19.42 8.18
C ILE A 354 5.17 -19.35 9.58
N LEU A 355 5.40 -18.13 10.07
CA LEU A 355 6.13 -17.84 11.30
C LEU A 355 5.22 -17.05 12.23
N ARG A 356 4.97 -17.57 13.43
CA ARG A 356 4.16 -16.90 14.45
C ARG A 356 4.99 -15.81 15.14
N PHE A 357 4.58 -14.56 14.97
CA PHE A 357 5.33 -13.41 15.46
C PHE A 357 4.74 -12.77 16.71
N GLY A 358 3.41 -12.70 16.81
CA GLY A 358 2.76 -11.77 17.72
C GLY A 358 1.61 -12.36 18.55
N ILE A 359 1.00 -11.46 19.32
CA ILE A 359 -0.18 -11.71 20.15
C ILE A 359 -1.33 -10.78 19.77
N GLU A 360 -2.57 -11.21 20.01
CA GLU A 360 -3.78 -10.46 19.63
C GLU A 360 -3.81 -9.07 20.26
N ALA A 361 -3.36 -8.93 21.53
CA ALA A 361 -3.38 -7.65 22.24
C ALA A 361 -2.53 -6.56 21.56
N ASP A 362 -1.44 -6.93 20.90
CA ASP A 362 -0.62 -6.00 20.13
C ASP A 362 -1.21 -5.72 18.76
N LEU A 363 -1.68 -6.77 18.07
CA LEU A 363 -2.33 -6.64 16.77
C LEU A 363 -3.53 -5.67 16.86
N VAL A 364 -4.37 -5.81 17.89
CA VAL A 364 -5.51 -4.89 18.10
C VAL A 364 -5.05 -3.44 18.24
N LYS A 365 -4.00 -3.16 19.02
CA LYS A 365 -3.46 -1.80 19.16
C LYS A 365 -2.94 -1.25 17.83
N ILE A 366 -2.23 -2.07 17.06
CA ILE A 366 -1.70 -1.71 15.73
C ILE A 366 -2.86 -1.40 14.78
N LEU A 367 -3.87 -2.28 14.72
CA LEU A 367 -5.06 -2.08 13.89
C LEU A 367 -5.83 -0.82 14.28
N GLN A 368 -5.92 -0.48 15.57
CA GLN A 368 -6.60 0.72 16.07
C GLN A 368 -5.85 2.02 15.78
N ASP A 369 -4.52 1.99 15.64
CA ASP A 369 -3.72 3.20 15.50
C ASP A 369 -4.06 3.97 14.20
N PRO A 370 -4.36 5.28 14.24
CA PRO A 370 -4.92 6.01 13.12
C PRO A 370 -4.02 6.10 11.87
N VAL A 371 -2.71 5.84 12.00
CA VAL A 371 -1.76 5.90 10.86
C VAL A 371 -1.40 4.53 10.29
N THR A 372 -1.98 3.46 10.83
CA THR A 372 -1.79 2.10 10.32
C THR A 372 -2.83 1.79 9.24
N SER A 373 -2.36 1.62 8.01
CA SER A 373 -3.15 1.16 6.86
C SER A 373 -3.38 -0.35 6.92
N MET A 374 -4.47 -0.80 6.31
CA MET A 374 -4.63 -2.22 6.01
C MET A 374 -3.81 -2.59 4.80
N ALA A 375 -2.95 -3.59 4.94
CA ALA A 375 -2.29 -4.27 3.85
C ALA A 375 -2.29 -5.77 4.13
N CYS A 376 -2.17 -6.60 3.10
CA CYS A 376 -2.25 -8.05 3.31
C CYS A 376 -0.88 -8.74 3.39
N ASP A 377 0.21 -8.07 2.99
CA ASP A 377 1.53 -8.70 2.79
C ASP A 377 1.39 -9.97 1.93
N CYS A 378 0.63 -9.81 0.86
CA CYS A 378 0.12 -10.87 -0.03
C CYS A 378 -0.09 -10.26 -1.42
N GLY A 379 -0.72 -10.94 -2.36
CA GLY A 379 -1.28 -10.25 -3.51
C GLY A 379 -2.10 -11.19 -4.38
N ALA A 380 -2.42 -10.78 -5.61
CA ALA A 380 -3.01 -11.69 -6.58
C ALA A 380 -2.22 -13.00 -6.63
N SER A 381 -2.90 -14.13 -6.41
CA SER A 381 -2.26 -15.43 -6.33
C SER A 381 -3.22 -16.55 -6.72
N THR A 382 -2.67 -17.59 -7.34
CA THR A 382 -3.34 -18.87 -7.61
C THR A 382 -2.88 -19.96 -6.63
N ALA A 383 -1.96 -19.64 -5.72
CA ALA A 383 -1.35 -20.61 -4.83
C ALA A 383 -2.33 -21.06 -3.74
N THR A 384 -2.33 -22.37 -3.47
CA THR A 384 -3.23 -23.02 -2.49
C THR A 384 -2.53 -23.49 -1.22
N ARG A 385 -1.22 -23.31 -1.14
CA ARG A 385 -0.37 -23.66 0.01
C ARG A 385 0.43 -22.44 0.45
N VAL A 386 -0.29 -21.44 0.93
CA VAL A 386 0.22 -20.13 1.37
C VAL A 386 -0.44 -19.74 2.68
N HIS A 387 -0.03 -18.62 3.25
CA HIS A 387 -0.68 -18.03 4.41
C HIS A 387 -2.12 -17.57 4.08
N PRO A 388 -3.11 -17.76 4.97
CA PRO A 388 -4.51 -17.37 4.72
C PRO A 388 -4.72 -15.89 4.41
N ARG A 389 -3.76 -15.03 4.79
CA ARG A 389 -3.74 -13.59 4.45
C ARG A 389 -3.87 -13.31 2.95
N PHE A 390 -3.49 -14.25 2.08
CA PHE A 390 -3.68 -14.14 0.62
C PHE A 390 -5.15 -14.10 0.19
N TYR A 391 -6.08 -14.63 1.00
CA TYR A 391 -7.48 -14.79 0.62
C TYR A 391 -8.47 -14.14 1.59
N GLY A 392 -8.00 -13.65 2.76
CA GLY A 392 -8.88 -13.21 3.84
C GLY A 392 -8.56 -11.88 4.52
N SER A 393 -7.49 -11.17 4.18
CA SER A 393 -7.04 -10.02 5.00
C SER A 393 -8.10 -8.92 5.17
N PHE A 394 -8.65 -8.37 4.09
CA PHE A 394 -9.62 -7.28 4.21
C PHE A 394 -10.97 -7.74 4.82
N PRO A 395 -11.58 -8.85 4.39
CA PRO A 395 -12.80 -9.37 4.99
C PRO A 395 -12.65 -9.79 6.45
N ARG A 396 -11.46 -10.26 6.88
CA ARG A 396 -11.17 -10.53 8.29
C ARG A 396 -11.27 -9.28 9.14
N VAL A 397 -10.76 -8.14 8.67
CA VAL A 397 -10.93 -6.87 9.40
C VAL A 397 -12.40 -6.53 9.56
N LEU A 398 -13.14 -6.57 8.45
CA LEU A 398 -14.55 -6.18 8.41
C LEU A 398 -15.44 -7.11 9.25
N GLY A 399 -15.26 -8.42 9.13
CA GLY A 399 -16.04 -9.41 9.88
C GLY A 399 -15.60 -9.55 11.33
N ARG A 400 -14.33 -9.92 11.55
CA ARG A 400 -13.83 -10.23 12.89
C ARG A 400 -13.59 -8.98 13.73
N TYR A 401 -12.86 -8.00 13.20
CA TYR A 401 -12.39 -6.87 14.01
C TYR A 401 -13.41 -5.72 14.10
N VAL A 402 -14.23 -5.50 13.06
CA VAL A 402 -15.27 -4.46 13.06
C VAL A 402 -16.61 -5.01 13.55
N ARG A 403 -17.20 -6.00 12.87
CA ARG A 403 -18.54 -6.50 13.22
C ARG A 403 -18.56 -7.25 14.56
N GLU A 404 -17.65 -8.21 14.74
CA GLU A 404 -17.66 -9.12 15.90
C GLU A 404 -17.00 -8.50 17.14
N GLN A 405 -15.74 -8.06 17.03
CA GLN A 405 -14.98 -7.55 18.18
C GLN A 405 -15.16 -6.05 18.43
N ARG A 406 -15.63 -5.28 17.43
CA ARG A 406 -15.91 -3.84 17.54
C ARG A 406 -14.71 -3.01 18.03
N ILE A 407 -13.50 -3.37 17.59
CA ILE A 407 -12.29 -2.62 17.97
C ILE A 407 -12.17 -1.27 17.24
N MET A 408 -12.89 -1.11 16.13
CA MET A 408 -12.98 0.12 15.33
C MET A 408 -14.32 0.20 14.59
N THR A 409 -14.71 1.38 14.12
CA THR A 409 -15.94 1.57 13.32
C THR A 409 -15.75 1.13 11.86
N TRP A 410 -16.87 0.96 11.14
CA TRP A 410 -16.84 0.68 9.70
C TRP A 410 -16.12 1.80 8.93
N GLU A 411 -16.40 3.06 9.25
CA GLU A 411 -15.79 4.23 8.63
C GLU A 411 -14.26 4.25 8.83
N GLN A 412 -13.78 3.87 10.01
CA GLN A 412 -12.35 3.74 10.31
C GLN A 412 -11.71 2.62 9.50
N ALA A 413 -12.33 1.44 9.44
CA ALA A 413 -11.80 0.30 8.70
C ALA A 413 -11.75 0.54 7.19
N ILE A 414 -12.79 1.18 6.62
CA ILE A 414 -12.82 1.54 5.20
C ILE A 414 -11.78 2.62 4.91
N ARG A 415 -11.66 3.67 5.74
CA ARG A 415 -10.58 4.67 5.59
C ARG A 415 -9.19 4.02 5.59
N LYS A 416 -8.95 3.08 6.52
CA LYS A 416 -7.69 2.33 6.62
C LYS A 416 -7.42 1.41 5.43
N SER A 417 -8.46 1.02 4.69
CA SER A 417 -8.36 0.16 3.51
C SER A 417 -8.35 0.94 2.19
N SER A 418 -8.63 2.25 2.20
CA SER A 418 -8.75 3.07 0.99
C SER A 418 -8.03 4.42 1.07
N ALA A 419 -8.61 5.42 1.74
CA ALA A 419 -8.12 6.80 1.68
C ALA A 419 -6.78 6.99 2.41
N LEU A 420 -6.54 6.24 3.49
CA LEU A 420 -5.28 6.26 4.22
C LEU A 420 -4.12 5.71 3.37
N PRO A 421 -4.18 4.49 2.81
CA PRO A 421 -3.12 4.00 1.93
C PRO A 421 -2.94 4.89 0.69
N ALA A 422 -4.02 5.42 0.11
CA ALA A 422 -3.93 6.39 -1.00
C ALA A 422 -3.14 7.64 -0.62
N ALA A 423 -3.41 8.24 0.55
CA ALA A 423 -2.68 9.40 1.05
C ALA A 423 -1.20 9.07 1.35
N THR A 424 -0.93 7.92 1.96
CA THR A 424 0.43 7.45 2.28
C THR A 424 1.31 7.35 1.06
N ILE A 425 0.81 6.77 -0.05
CA ILE A 425 1.57 6.64 -1.29
C ILE A 425 1.40 7.84 -2.24
N GLY A 426 0.56 8.82 -1.86
CA GLY A 426 0.33 10.05 -2.59
C GLY A 426 -0.67 9.95 -3.75
N LEU A 427 -1.41 8.86 -3.88
CA LEU A 427 -2.47 8.66 -4.88
C LEU A 427 -3.62 9.67 -4.66
N VAL A 428 -4.05 10.35 -5.71
CA VAL A 428 -4.93 11.55 -5.60
C VAL A 428 -6.34 11.36 -6.16
N ASP A 429 -6.52 10.39 -7.06
CA ASP A 429 -7.74 10.17 -7.84
C ASP A 429 -8.49 8.88 -7.46
N ARG A 430 -8.07 8.22 -6.37
CA ARG A 430 -8.63 6.98 -5.83
C ARG A 430 -8.68 7.02 -4.30
N GLY A 431 -9.34 6.01 -3.72
CA GLY A 431 -9.43 5.81 -2.27
C GLY A 431 -10.63 6.51 -1.61
N LEU A 432 -11.41 7.28 -2.37
CA LEU A 432 -12.59 8.01 -1.92
C LEU A 432 -13.77 7.83 -2.90
N ILE A 433 -15.01 7.82 -2.40
CA ILE A 433 -16.23 7.99 -3.21
C ILE A 433 -16.53 9.48 -3.27
N ALA A 434 -16.09 10.14 -4.34
CA ALA A 434 -16.33 11.56 -4.56
C ALA A 434 -16.38 11.89 -6.06
N ALA A 435 -17.02 13.00 -6.43
CA ALA A 435 -17.08 13.45 -7.81
C ALA A 435 -15.67 13.65 -8.40
N GLY A 436 -15.46 13.14 -9.61
CA GLY A 436 -14.19 13.18 -10.33
C GLY A 436 -13.18 12.09 -9.94
N MET A 437 -13.45 11.28 -8.90
CA MET A 437 -12.60 10.12 -8.56
C MET A 437 -12.82 8.98 -9.56
N ARG A 438 -11.80 8.11 -9.71
CA ARG A 438 -11.97 6.85 -10.44
C ARG A 438 -13.02 5.97 -9.75
N ALA A 439 -13.81 5.28 -10.55
CA ALA A 439 -14.85 4.37 -10.08
C ALA A 439 -14.28 3.00 -9.67
N ASP A 440 -13.36 3.03 -8.70
CA ASP A 440 -12.94 1.85 -7.95
C ASP A 440 -13.85 1.72 -6.73
N ILE A 441 -14.74 0.73 -6.74
CA ILE A 441 -15.81 0.60 -5.76
C ILE A 441 -15.92 -0.85 -5.31
N THR A 442 -16.06 -1.05 -4.00
CA THR A 442 -16.37 -2.35 -3.38
C THR A 442 -17.72 -2.28 -2.71
N VAL A 443 -18.61 -3.21 -3.04
CA VAL A 443 -19.93 -3.37 -2.45
C VAL A 443 -19.96 -4.68 -1.66
N PHE A 444 -20.31 -4.60 -0.39
CA PHE A 444 -20.30 -5.76 0.49
C PHE A 444 -21.49 -5.78 1.45
N ASP A 445 -21.87 -6.97 1.89
CA ASP A 445 -22.88 -7.17 2.91
C ASP A 445 -22.24 -7.05 4.30
N PRO A 446 -22.60 -6.04 5.10
CA PRO A 446 -22.02 -5.84 6.43
C PRO A 446 -22.34 -6.98 7.40
N ASN A 447 -23.39 -7.77 7.13
CA ASN A 447 -23.81 -8.87 8.01
C ASN A 447 -23.03 -10.16 7.75
N THR A 448 -22.52 -10.37 6.54
CA THR A 448 -21.90 -11.65 6.14
C THR A 448 -20.42 -11.54 5.81
N VAL A 449 -19.87 -10.34 5.56
CA VAL A 449 -18.46 -10.18 5.19
C VAL A 449 -17.50 -10.82 6.20
N ILE A 450 -16.68 -11.79 5.76
CA ILE A 450 -15.73 -12.53 6.60
C ILE A 450 -14.70 -13.29 5.75
N ASP A 451 -13.52 -13.52 6.31
CA ASP A 451 -12.56 -14.48 5.75
C ASP A 451 -12.98 -15.94 6.00
N ARG A 452 -12.79 -16.80 5.00
CA ARG A 452 -12.94 -18.26 5.16
C ARG A 452 -11.61 -19.00 5.16
N ALA A 453 -10.55 -18.34 4.70
CA ALA A 453 -9.20 -18.90 4.66
C ALA A 453 -8.66 -19.22 6.05
N THR A 454 -8.20 -20.46 6.25
CA THR A 454 -7.51 -20.90 7.47
C THR A 454 -6.08 -21.36 7.14
N TYR A 455 -5.27 -21.73 8.13
CA TYR A 455 -3.94 -22.28 7.85
C TYR A 455 -4.01 -23.64 7.14
N GLU A 456 -5.03 -24.43 7.44
CA GLU A 456 -5.29 -25.74 6.86
C GLU A 456 -5.91 -25.65 5.45
N SER A 457 -6.73 -24.63 5.22
CA SER A 457 -7.42 -24.36 3.96
C SER A 457 -7.25 -22.89 3.54
N PRO A 458 -6.04 -22.48 3.11
CA PRO A 458 -5.70 -21.07 2.98
C PRO A 458 -6.23 -20.39 1.72
N ALA A 459 -6.71 -21.16 0.74
CA ALA A 459 -7.25 -20.65 -0.52
C ALA A 459 -8.78 -20.61 -0.58
N LEU A 460 -9.46 -20.72 0.57
CA LEU A 460 -10.91 -20.53 0.62
C LEU A 460 -11.24 -19.05 0.36
N PRO A 461 -12.05 -18.73 -0.67
CA PRO A 461 -12.47 -17.36 -0.95
C PRO A 461 -13.22 -16.76 0.24
N SER A 462 -13.07 -15.45 0.41
CA SER A 462 -13.85 -14.71 1.40
C SER A 462 -15.33 -14.63 1.01
N GLU A 463 -16.19 -14.37 2.00
CA GLU A 463 -17.63 -14.21 1.83
C GLU A 463 -18.06 -12.76 2.02
N GLY A 464 -19.22 -12.39 1.49
CA GLY A 464 -19.90 -11.11 1.73
C GLY A 464 -19.45 -9.95 0.85
N ILE A 465 -18.33 -10.05 0.12
CA ILE A 465 -18.03 -9.12 -0.98
C ILE A 465 -18.94 -9.47 -2.17
N ARG A 466 -19.82 -8.56 -2.56
CA ARG A 466 -20.86 -8.79 -3.56
C ARG A 466 -20.49 -8.26 -4.93
N HIS A 467 -20.03 -7.02 -5.00
CA HIS A 467 -19.63 -6.40 -6.27
C HIS A 467 -18.32 -5.65 -6.11
N VAL A 468 -17.49 -5.68 -7.15
CA VAL A 468 -16.26 -4.88 -7.22
C VAL A 468 -16.21 -4.26 -8.61
N LEU A 469 -16.01 -2.95 -8.64
CA LEU A 469 -15.78 -2.21 -9.86
C LEU A 469 -14.33 -1.72 -9.86
N VAL A 470 -13.65 -1.90 -10.99
CA VAL A 470 -12.30 -1.37 -11.22
C VAL A 470 -12.37 -0.46 -12.43
N ASN A 471 -12.07 0.82 -12.25
CA ASN A 471 -12.28 1.86 -13.26
C ASN A 471 -13.68 1.81 -13.89
N GLY A 472 -14.71 1.56 -13.07
CA GLY A 472 -16.12 1.49 -13.48
C GLY A 472 -16.56 0.20 -14.18
N LYS A 473 -15.64 -0.71 -14.52
CA LYS A 473 -15.97 -2.04 -15.04
C LYS A 473 -16.28 -3.01 -13.91
N VAL A 474 -17.24 -3.90 -14.07
CA VAL A 474 -17.71 -4.81 -13.01
C VAL A 474 -16.80 -6.04 -12.98
N ALA A 475 -15.72 -5.99 -12.21
CA ALA A 475 -14.74 -7.07 -12.08
C ALA A 475 -15.25 -8.25 -11.21
N LEU A 476 -16.11 -7.97 -10.24
CA LEU A 476 -16.81 -8.97 -9.42
C LEU A 476 -18.31 -8.68 -9.41
N ARG A 477 -19.14 -9.71 -9.63
CA ARG A 477 -20.59 -9.62 -9.56
C ARG A 477 -21.14 -10.80 -8.77
N ASP A 478 -21.97 -10.49 -7.77
CA ASP A 478 -22.60 -11.47 -6.88
C ASP A 478 -21.60 -12.47 -6.28
N GLY A 479 -20.43 -11.97 -5.87
CA GLY A 479 -19.35 -12.76 -5.28
C GLY A 479 -18.49 -13.54 -6.29
N THR A 480 -18.76 -13.43 -7.59
CA THR A 480 -18.04 -14.16 -8.65
C THR A 480 -17.26 -13.19 -9.55
N ALA A 481 -16.01 -13.53 -9.87
CA ALA A 481 -15.20 -12.74 -10.80
C ALA A 481 -15.79 -12.86 -12.22
N THR A 482 -15.95 -11.72 -12.90
CA THR A 482 -16.57 -11.66 -14.23
C THR A 482 -15.60 -11.93 -15.37
N GLY A 483 -14.29 -11.79 -15.10
CA GLY A 483 -13.24 -11.77 -16.12
C GLY A 483 -12.98 -10.40 -16.75
N ASP A 484 -13.72 -9.36 -16.33
CA ASP A 484 -13.50 -7.99 -16.81
C ASP A 484 -12.11 -7.48 -16.44
N LYS A 485 -11.39 -6.99 -17.45
CA LYS A 485 -10.06 -6.39 -17.30
C LYS A 485 -10.21 -4.87 -17.19
N GLY A 486 -10.58 -4.43 -15.99
CA GLY A 486 -10.73 -3.01 -15.64
C GLY A 486 -9.45 -2.34 -15.16
N GLY A 487 -8.47 -3.11 -14.69
CA GLY A 487 -7.23 -2.62 -14.11
C GLY A 487 -6.28 -1.98 -15.12
N VAL A 488 -5.47 -1.04 -14.62
CA VAL A 488 -4.40 -0.39 -15.39
C VAL A 488 -3.10 -0.33 -14.59
N ALA A 489 -1.98 -0.23 -15.29
CA ALA A 489 -0.70 0.14 -14.68
C ALA A 489 -0.70 1.63 -14.31
N LEU A 490 -0.53 1.92 -13.03
CA LEU A 490 -0.48 3.24 -12.44
C LEU A 490 0.96 3.70 -12.29
N SER A 491 1.21 4.96 -12.66
CA SER A 491 2.51 5.60 -12.55
C SER A 491 2.40 6.83 -11.65
N ARG A 492 3.35 6.98 -10.72
CA ARG A 492 3.46 8.15 -9.85
C ARG A 492 4.12 9.30 -10.61
N THR A 493 3.67 10.53 -10.33
CA THR A 493 4.35 11.76 -10.77
C THR A 493 4.93 12.53 -9.58
N THR A 494 5.83 13.49 -9.83
CA THR A 494 6.42 14.37 -8.79
C THR A 494 5.37 15.22 -8.07
N ASN A 495 4.19 15.40 -8.67
CA ASN A 495 3.09 16.24 -8.16
C ASN A 495 2.13 15.50 -7.23
N MET A 496 2.42 14.23 -6.89
CA MET A 496 1.56 13.39 -6.07
C MET A 496 2.16 13.15 -4.67
N PRO A 497 2.51 14.15 -3.86
CA PRO A 497 3.24 13.95 -2.60
C PRO A 497 2.51 13.00 -1.64
N SER A 498 3.29 12.13 -1.01
CA SER A 498 2.89 11.36 0.15
C SER A 498 2.54 12.32 1.29
N ARG A 499 1.45 12.04 2.01
CA ARG A 499 0.90 13.00 2.99
C ARG A 499 0.13 12.32 4.12
N PRO A 500 0.09 12.93 5.32
CA PRO A 500 -0.98 12.65 6.25
C PRO A 500 -2.32 13.01 5.65
N THR A 501 -3.36 12.24 5.96
CA THR A 501 -4.73 12.64 5.65
C THR A 501 -5.09 13.89 6.48
N ALA A 502 -5.56 14.95 5.82
CA ALA A 502 -5.97 16.17 6.51
C ALA A 502 -7.41 16.06 7.03
N ASP A 503 -7.54 15.97 8.35
CA ASP A 503 -8.79 16.22 9.07
C ASP A 503 -8.89 17.73 9.37
N GLY A 504 -10.07 18.33 9.16
CA GLY A 504 -10.31 19.75 9.46
C GLY A 504 -10.98 20.54 8.33
N ASN A 505 -11.10 21.86 8.54
CA ASN A 505 -11.51 22.80 7.52
C ASN A 505 -10.38 22.98 6.51
N ARG A 506 -10.69 23.08 5.22
CA ARG A 506 -9.68 23.11 4.16
C ARG A 506 -10.03 24.22 3.20
N THR A 507 -9.06 25.04 2.83
CA THR A 507 -9.26 26.07 1.81
C THR A 507 -8.10 26.11 0.82
N LEU A 508 -8.43 26.37 -0.44
CA LEU A 508 -7.49 26.58 -1.53
C LEU A 508 -7.90 27.83 -2.31
N SER A 509 -7.00 28.79 -2.41
CA SER A 509 -7.16 29.97 -3.27
C SER A 509 -6.02 30.00 -4.28
N VAL A 510 -6.34 30.12 -5.57
CA VAL A 510 -5.39 30.35 -6.66
C VAL A 510 -5.97 31.45 -7.55
N LYS A 511 -5.28 32.56 -7.73
CA LYS A 511 -5.77 33.65 -8.60
C LYS A 511 -4.65 34.24 -9.44
N GLY A 512 -4.80 34.21 -10.76
CA GLY A 512 -3.87 34.85 -11.66
C GLY A 512 -3.92 34.33 -13.09
N THR A 513 -2.85 34.59 -13.82
CA THR A 513 -2.61 34.03 -15.16
C THR A 513 -1.31 33.24 -15.11
N ALA A 514 -1.32 32.02 -15.63
CA ALA A 514 -0.11 31.21 -15.71
C ALA A 514 -0.13 30.36 -16.98
N SER A 515 1.02 30.28 -17.66
CA SER A 515 1.14 29.71 -19.01
C SER A 515 0.08 30.25 -20.00
N GLY A 516 -0.25 31.55 -19.92
CA GLY A 516 -1.24 32.19 -20.79
C GLY A 516 -2.71 31.87 -20.48
N ARG A 517 -2.99 31.12 -19.40
CA ARG A 517 -4.34 30.73 -18.98
C ARG A 517 -4.75 31.46 -17.71
N ARG A 518 -5.97 31.97 -17.68
CA ARG A 518 -6.59 32.53 -16.48
C ARG A 518 -6.97 31.40 -15.53
N VAL A 519 -6.66 31.61 -14.25
CA VAL A 519 -6.94 30.69 -13.15
C VAL A 519 -7.65 31.47 -12.04
N ASP A 520 -8.82 30.99 -11.64
CA ASP A 520 -9.61 31.50 -10.52
C ASP A 520 -10.18 30.32 -9.73
N ILE A 521 -9.46 29.94 -8.68
CA ILE A 521 -9.81 28.87 -7.75
C ILE A 521 -10.01 29.52 -6.38
N ASN A 522 -11.18 29.32 -5.79
CA ASN A 522 -11.46 29.70 -4.42
C ASN A 522 -12.39 28.64 -3.82
N LEU A 523 -11.78 27.69 -3.13
CA LEU A 523 -12.44 26.49 -2.62
C LEU A 523 -12.38 26.44 -1.11
N SER A 524 -13.46 25.94 -0.51
CA SER A 524 -13.53 25.63 0.91
C SER A 524 -14.25 24.30 1.13
N GLN A 525 -13.78 23.52 2.10
CA GLN A 525 -14.44 22.31 2.55
C GLN A 525 -14.39 22.26 4.07
N ARG A 526 -15.58 22.27 4.71
CA ARG A 526 -15.68 22.16 6.17
C ARG A 526 -15.26 20.75 6.63
N ALA A 527 -14.82 20.64 7.89
CA ALA A 527 -14.66 19.33 8.52
C ALA A 527 -15.98 18.54 8.44
N GLY A 528 -15.90 17.27 8.09
CA GLY A 528 -17.10 16.42 7.91
C GLY A 528 -17.87 16.62 6.60
N ALA A 529 -17.55 17.65 5.79
CA ALA A 529 -18.22 17.84 4.50
C ALA A 529 -17.72 16.83 3.47
N ARG A 530 -18.63 16.33 2.62
CA ARG A 530 -18.36 15.32 1.58
C ARG A 530 -17.78 15.90 0.31
N GLU A 531 -18.08 17.16 0.04
CA GLU A 531 -17.62 17.87 -1.15
C GLU A 531 -17.13 19.28 -0.80
N ALA A 532 -16.21 19.78 -1.62
CA ALA A 532 -15.79 21.17 -1.56
C ALA A 532 -16.87 22.09 -2.15
N THR A 533 -16.80 23.36 -1.79
CA THR A 533 -17.67 24.44 -2.28
C THR A 533 -16.83 25.60 -2.76
N GLY A 534 -17.38 26.41 -3.68
CA GLY A 534 -16.73 27.61 -4.20
C GLY A 534 -16.51 27.56 -5.71
N THR A 535 -15.46 28.24 -6.18
CA THR A 535 -15.19 28.44 -7.61
C THR A 535 -13.96 27.64 -8.04
N LEU A 536 -14.08 26.91 -9.15
CA LEU A 536 -12.97 26.28 -9.87
C LEU A 536 -13.07 26.68 -11.34
N ARG A 537 -12.29 27.66 -11.78
CA ARG A 537 -12.24 28.14 -13.17
C ARG A 537 -10.82 28.16 -13.68
N ILE A 538 -10.59 27.50 -14.81
CA ILE A 538 -9.29 27.42 -15.48
C ILE A 538 -9.58 27.51 -16.98
N ASP A 539 -8.92 28.39 -17.71
CA ASP A 539 -9.11 28.49 -19.16
C ASP A 539 -8.84 27.12 -19.84
N GLY A 540 -9.78 26.66 -20.65
CA GLY A 540 -9.77 25.34 -21.27
C GLY A 540 -10.35 24.21 -20.41
N VAL A 541 -10.83 24.52 -19.19
CA VAL A 541 -11.62 23.62 -18.36
C VAL A 541 -13.00 24.23 -18.15
N GLU A 542 -13.98 23.71 -18.86
CA GLU A 542 -15.33 24.26 -18.87
C GLU A 542 -16.35 23.32 -18.21
N GLY A 543 -17.45 23.93 -17.75
CA GLY A 543 -18.64 23.18 -17.34
C GLY A 543 -18.45 22.32 -16.10
N ILE A 544 -17.67 22.77 -15.09
CA ILE A 544 -17.64 22.12 -13.76
C ILE A 544 -19.07 22.04 -13.22
N THR A 545 -19.58 20.82 -13.06
CA THR A 545 -20.92 20.55 -12.55
C THR A 545 -20.90 20.21 -11.07
N ARG A 546 -19.80 19.60 -10.59
CA ARG A 546 -19.67 19.19 -9.20
C ARG A 546 -18.21 19.14 -8.75
N LEU A 547 -17.97 19.61 -7.54
CA LEU A 547 -16.66 19.49 -6.88
C LEU A 547 -16.61 18.20 -6.06
N GLY A 548 -15.43 17.57 -6.04
CA GLY A 548 -15.12 16.42 -5.22
C GLY A 548 -14.52 16.83 -3.87
N VAL A 549 -13.54 16.07 -3.40
CA VAL A 549 -12.89 16.29 -2.12
C VAL A 549 -11.62 17.12 -2.30
N LEU A 550 -11.54 18.25 -1.59
CA LEU A 550 -10.34 19.05 -1.45
C LEU A 550 -9.40 18.36 -0.45
N GLN A 551 -8.31 17.80 -0.94
CA GLN A 551 -7.25 17.20 -0.14
C GLN A 551 -6.12 18.22 -0.01
N ILE A 552 -5.57 18.43 1.19
CA ILE A 552 -4.51 19.43 1.39
C ILE A 552 -3.44 18.94 2.37
N THR A 553 -2.26 19.53 2.26
CA THR A 553 -1.26 19.69 3.33
C THR A 553 -0.97 21.19 3.49
N ASP A 554 0.05 21.58 4.24
CA ASP A 554 0.44 23.00 4.36
C ASP A 554 0.97 23.58 3.04
N GLU A 555 1.49 22.74 2.15
CA GLU A 555 2.22 23.15 0.94
C GLU A 555 1.64 22.57 -0.34
N TRP A 556 0.58 21.77 -0.25
CA TRP A 556 0.04 21.05 -1.38
C TRP A 556 -1.48 20.93 -1.27
N ALA A 557 -2.16 20.91 -2.41
CA ALA A 557 -3.58 20.66 -2.48
C ALA A 557 -3.94 19.86 -3.74
N SER A 558 -4.97 19.03 -3.68
CA SER A 558 -5.63 18.50 -4.86
C SER A 558 -7.14 18.56 -4.74
N ILE A 559 -7.82 18.74 -5.86
CA ILE A 559 -9.27 18.68 -5.96
C ILE A 559 -9.64 17.88 -7.21
N THR A 560 -10.58 16.95 -7.05
CA THR A 560 -11.26 16.32 -8.18
C THR A 560 -12.58 17.05 -8.46
N ALA A 561 -13.06 17.02 -9.69
CA ALA A 561 -14.33 17.58 -10.09
C ALA A 561 -14.92 16.81 -11.27
N ALA A 562 -16.24 16.84 -11.38
CA ALA A 562 -16.98 16.38 -12.54
C ALA A 562 -17.39 17.58 -13.40
N THR A 563 -17.45 17.37 -14.71
CA THR A 563 -18.02 18.31 -15.68
C THR A 563 -19.23 17.68 -16.37
N ALA A 564 -19.85 18.39 -17.32
CA ALA A 564 -20.97 17.85 -18.10
C ALA A 564 -20.62 16.54 -18.83
N GLY A 565 -19.36 16.36 -19.24
CA GLY A 565 -18.92 15.20 -20.01
C GLY A 565 -17.58 14.57 -19.60
N LYS A 566 -16.80 15.23 -18.72
CA LYS A 566 -15.44 14.80 -18.34
C LYS A 566 -15.20 14.87 -16.84
N THR A 567 -14.01 14.44 -16.41
CA THR A 567 -13.50 14.68 -15.05
C THR A 567 -12.23 15.51 -15.07
N VAL A 568 -12.00 16.21 -13.97
CA VAL A 568 -10.84 17.08 -13.79
C VAL A 568 -10.21 16.75 -12.45
N ALA A 569 -8.90 16.58 -12.42
CA ALA A 569 -8.10 16.58 -11.20
C ALA A 569 -7.11 17.73 -11.27
N VAL A 570 -7.19 18.65 -10.32
CA VAL A 570 -6.24 19.75 -10.17
C VAL A 570 -5.36 19.46 -8.97
N THR A 571 -4.06 19.59 -9.15
CA THR A 571 -3.07 19.46 -8.10
C THR A 571 -2.25 20.75 -8.05
N VAL A 572 -2.13 21.35 -6.88
CA VAL A 572 -1.39 22.59 -6.63
C VAL A 572 -0.31 22.27 -5.62
N ASP A 573 0.90 22.73 -5.90
CA ASP A 573 2.07 22.44 -5.11
C ASP A 573 2.90 23.71 -4.92
N LEU A 574 3.01 24.19 -3.69
CA LEU A 574 3.75 25.40 -3.35
C LEU A 574 5.26 25.22 -3.35
N ARG A 575 5.75 23.98 -3.20
CA ARG A 575 7.17 23.67 -3.02
C ARG A 575 7.62 22.55 -3.94
N ASP A 576 7.24 22.64 -5.21
CA ASP A 576 7.71 21.72 -6.22
C ASP A 576 9.24 21.79 -6.33
N PRO A 577 9.97 20.72 -5.94
CA PRO A 577 11.42 20.70 -5.98
C PRO A 577 11.95 20.65 -7.42
N SER A 578 11.13 20.26 -8.40
CA SER A 578 11.47 20.30 -9.82
C SER A 578 11.35 21.71 -10.44
N ASN A 579 10.75 22.66 -9.71
CA ASN A 579 10.52 24.02 -10.20
C ASN A 579 11.05 25.11 -9.23
N ALA A 580 12.28 24.94 -8.72
CA ALA A 580 12.95 25.92 -7.85
C ALA A 580 12.12 26.40 -6.64
N GLY A 581 11.21 25.55 -6.12
CA GLY A 581 10.29 25.91 -5.05
C GLY A 581 9.33 27.05 -5.40
N ARG A 582 8.96 27.18 -6.68
CA ARG A 582 7.85 28.01 -7.15
C ARG A 582 6.57 27.16 -7.21
N PRO A 583 5.40 27.77 -6.97
CA PRO A 583 4.16 27.02 -7.07
C PRO A 583 3.94 26.43 -8.47
N THR A 584 3.62 25.15 -8.53
CA THR A 584 3.15 24.47 -9.74
C THR A 584 1.69 24.10 -9.59
N MET A 585 1.01 24.02 -10.72
CA MET A 585 -0.33 23.49 -10.80
C MET A 585 -0.41 22.52 -11.98
N VAL A 586 -0.92 21.33 -11.72
CA VAL A 586 -1.16 20.29 -12.70
C VAL A 586 -2.66 20.10 -12.83
N VAL A 587 -3.16 20.21 -14.06
CA VAL A 587 -4.57 19.98 -14.37
C VAL A 587 -4.65 18.77 -15.29
N ASN A 588 -5.24 17.70 -14.81
CA ASN A 588 -5.52 16.51 -15.58
C ASN A 588 -7.00 16.51 -15.96
N VAL A 589 -7.30 16.63 -17.25
CA VAL A 589 -8.65 16.48 -17.78
C VAL A 589 -8.73 15.11 -18.43
N GLU A 590 -9.54 14.23 -17.84
CA GLU A 590 -9.89 12.87 -18.28
C GLU A 590 -8.94 12.26 -19.34
N SER A 591 -7.73 11.85 -18.94
CA SER A 591 -6.73 11.12 -19.75
C SER A 591 -6.32 11.67 -21.14
N GLU A 592 -6.90 12.78 -21.58
CA GLU A 592 -6.68 13.38 -22.91
C GLU A 592 -5.68 14.54 -22.86
N GLN A 593 -5.60 15.24 -21.72
CA GLN A 593 -4.76 16.42 -21.60
C GLN A 593 -4.28 16.65 -20.16
N THR A 594 -2.96 16.61 -19.97
CA THR A 594 -2.29 17.14 -18.78
C THR A 594 -1.78 18.54 -19.09
N LEU A 595 -2.24 19.53 -18.34
CA LEU A 595 -1.77 20.91 -18.42
C LEU A 595 -0.86 21.19 -17.23
N MET A 596 0.41 21.41 -17.50
CA MET A 596 1.39 21.84 -16.50
C MET A 596 1.48 23.36 -16.49
N ILE A 597 1.22 23.96 -15.33
CA ILE A 597 1.21 25.40 -15.10
C ILE A 597 2.26 25.72 -14.05
N ASN A 598 3.46 26.11 -14.50
CA ASN A 598 4.67 26.22 -13.65
C ASN A 598 5.07 27.67 -13.34
N THR A 599 4.27 28.65 -13.74
CA THR A 599 4.59 30.09 -13.63
C THR A 599 3.69 30.84 -12.66
N LEU A 600 3.10 30.18 -11.67
CA LEU A 600 2.26 30.85 -10.67
C LEU A 600 3.12 31.71 -9.73
N PRO A 601 2.80 33.00 -9.53
CA PRO A 601 3.53 33.81 -8.56
C PRO A 601 3.23 33.34 -7.13
N ARG A 602 4.23 33.40 -6.24
CA ARG A 602 4.12 32.84 -4.87
C ARG A 602 2.94 33.38 -4.05
N ASN A 603 2.58 34.64 -4.25
CA ASN A 603 1.46 35.31 -3.59
C ASN A 603 0.09 35.01 -4.23
N ALA A 604 0.04 34.31 -5.37
CA ALA A 604 -1.21 33.95 -6.02
C ALA A 604 -1.89 32.72 -5.41
N VAL A 605 -1.18 31.95 -4.59
CA VAL A 605 -1.68 30.69 -4.01
C VAL A 605 -1.73 30.79 -2.49
N THR A 606 -2.83 30.32 -1.90
CA THR A 606 -2.97 30.17 -0.45
C THR A 606 -3.66 28.85 -0.14
N ILE A 607 -3.05 28.06 0.74
CA ILE A 607 -3.59 26.80 1.25
C ILE A 607 -3.70 26.95 2.77
N ARG A 608 -4.84 26.56 3.36
CA ARG A 608 -5.04 26.59 4.82
C ARG A 608 -5.81 25.37 5.29
N ARG A 609 -5.37 24.82 6.43
CA ARG A 609 -5.96 23.69 7.16
C ARG A 609 -6.48 24.15 8.52
#